data_AF-A0A014MYG0-F1
#
_entry.id   AF-A0A014MYG0-F1
#
_cell.length_a   1.000
_cell.length_b   1.000
_cell.length_c   1.000
_cell.angle_alpha   90.00
_cell.angle_beta   90.00
_cell.angle_gamma   90.00
#
_symmetry.space_group_name_H-M   'P 1'
#
loop_
_entity.id
_entity.type
_entity.pdbx_description
1 polymer ?
#
loop_
_entity_poly.entity_id
_entity_poly.type
_entity_poly.pdbx_seq_one_letter_code
_entity_poly.pdbx_strand_id
1 'polypeptide(L)'
;MVYNDALRARETARAAGEAFPKTGDLSRLLITQAKLTEQRAWLGEVSAVVLQQSLRDLDAAYRNFFDGLKGKRPRMGAPRFKSRKDNRQAVRFTANARWKITAGGDLSLPKIGDVRVKWSRSLPSVPSTVTVIKDAAGRYFASFVVETEPVTSAESDRAVGIDLGLGHFAVLSDGTKIDAPRFLRRAEKKLKRAQQALSRKAKGSNNRKKARLKVARAHAQVADARREFHHQLSTRLIRDNQAVAVEDLAVKGLARTRLAKSVHDAGWSAFVTMLEYKAAKFGRGFHRVGRFEPTSQVCSRCGVKDGPKPLHIRVWECRACGAVLDRDINAAVNVAKAAGLAVSACRAAFAWNDTGYDATRTLGAAARHLAGGGSGTHPGRTDGTVRSLLAFFDTQHLAPTFGAEPWQQPQASELAARLDRFHTAWEAGRERAALRELRPYARLLAAAPERIRAGVADRGFVADSAPWLDALSLWGRAFEHGVLDTFIAEAAEGAGVTKTA
;
A
#
# COMPACT_ATOMS: atom_id res chain seq x y z
N MET A 1 7.79 -36.94 -11.86
CA MET A 1 8.34 -37.74 -12.97
C MET A 1 8.08 -37.01 -14.28
N VAL A 2 6.84 -36.94 -14.78
CA VAL A 2 6.49 -36.14 -15.99
C VAL A 2 7.02 -34.69 -15.94
N TYR A 3 6.82 -33.98 -14.82
CA TYR A 3 7.40 -32.63 -14.62
C TYR A 3 8.93 -32.62 -14.79
N ASN A 4 9.63 -33.60 -14.23
CA ASN A 4 11.09 -33.67 -14.29
C ASN A 4 11.58 -34.05 -15.68
N ASP A 5 10.87 -34.94 -16.38
CA ASP A 5 11.20 -35.31 -17.76
C ASP A 5 11.01 -34.11 -18.69
N ALA A 6 9.94 -33.34 -18.51
CA ALA A 6 9.69 -32.12 -19.26
C ALA A 6 10.71 -31.02 -18.95
N LEU A 7 11.10 -30.87 -17.68
CA LEU A 7 12.19 -29.97 -17.29
C LEU A 7 13.50 -30.38 -17.95
N ARG A 8 13.84 -31.68 -17.91
CA ARG A 8 15.03 -32.22 -18.56
C ARG A 8 15.02 -31.95 -20.06
N ALA A 9 13.91 -32.21 -20.75
CA ALA A 9 13.77 -31.94 -22.18
C ALA A 9 14.04 -30.46 -22.52
N ARG A 10 13.54 -29.52 -21.70
CA ARG A 10 13.81 -28.09 -21.87
C ARG A 10 15.25 -27.70 -21.54
N GLU A 11 15.85 -28.31 -20.52
CA GLU A 11 17.27 -28.10 -20.21
C GLU A 11 18.18 -28.65 -21.32
N THR A 12 17.85 -29.80 -21.91
CA THR A 12 18.54 -30.37 -23.07
C THR A 12 18.43 -29.45 -24.29
N ALA A 13 17.22 -29.02 -24.66
CA ALA A 13 17.03 -28.08 -25.77
C ALA A 13 17.83 -26.78 -25.54
N ARG A 14 17.82 -26.25 -24.31
CA ARG A 14 18.62 -25.08 -23.94
C ARG A 14 20.11 -25.32 -24.14
N ALA A 15 20.63 -26.47 -23.70
CA ALA A 15 22.04 -26.81 -23.82
C ALA A 15 22.47 -26.99 -25.29
N ALA A 16 21.56 -27.44 -26.14
CA ALA A 16 21.76 -27.56 -27.58
C ALA A 16 21.56 -26.24 -28.36
N GLY A 17 21.14 -25.15 -27.70
CA GLY A 17 20.82 -23.88 -28.37
C GLY A 17 19.49 -23.88 -29.13
N GLU A 18 18.64 -24.88 -28.89
CA GLU A 18 17.36 -25.06 -29.58
C GLU A 18 16.20 -24.37 -28.86
N ALA A 19 15.10 -24.18 -29.60
CA ALA A 19 13.85 -23.68 -29.03
C ALA A 19 13.27 -24.69 -28.02
N PHE A 20 12.61 -24.18 -26.97
CA PHE A 20 11.98 -25.05 -25.99
C PHE A 20 10.83 -25.86 -26.63
N PRO A 21 10.76 -27.18 -26.35
CA PRO A 21 9.67 -28.01 -26.86
C PRO A 21 8.31 -27.50 -26.37
N LYS A 22 7.34 -27.49 -27.28
CA LYS A 22 5.98 -27.04 -26.99
C LYS A 22 5.29 -28.01 -26.05
N THR A 23 4.37 -27.50 -25.23
CA THR A 23 3.65 -28.32 -24.23
C THR A 23 2.83 -29.44 -24.86
N GLY A 24 2.30 -29.24 -26.08
CA GLY A 24 1.61 -30.26 -26.84
C GLY A 24 2.51 -31.46 -27.17
N ASP A 25 3.73 -31.19 -27.67
CA ASP A 25 4.72 -32.21 -27.98
C ASP A 25 5.18 -32.96 -26.72
N LEU A 26 5.44 -32.22 -25.65
CA LEU A 26 5.78 -32.80 -24.35
C LEU A 26 4.66 -33.69 -23.81
N SER A 27 3.39 -33.31 -24.00
CA SER A 27 2.26 -34.14 -23.61
C SER A 27 2.19 -35.42 -24.44
N ARG A 28 2.38 -35.33 -25.77
CA ARG A 28 2.38 -36.50 -26.64
C ARG A 28 3.52 -37.47 -26.28
N LEU A 29 4.74 -36.98 -26.17
CA LEU A 29 5.94 -37.79 -25.91
C LEU A 29 5.95 -38.34 -24.48
N LEU A 30 5.80 -37.48 -23.47
CA LEU A 30 6.06 -37.82 -22.06
C LEU A 30 4.83 -38.37 -21.32
N ILE A 31 3.65 -38.32 -21.94
CA ILE A 31 2.41 -38.87 -21.37
C ILE A 31 1.83 -39.92 -22.31
N THR A 32 1.40 -39.54 -23.52
CA THR A 32 0.64 -40.44 -24.40
C THR A 32 1.48 -41.63 -24.88
N GLN A 33 2.65 -41.37 -25.46
CA GLN A 33 3.54 -42.42 -25.96
C GLN A 33 4.27 -43.12 -24.80
N ALA A 34 4.73 -42.37 -23.80
CA ALA A 34 5.37 -42.96 -22.63
C ALA A 34 4.50 -44.03 -21.95
N LYS A 35 3.18 -43.85 -21.86
CA LYS A 35 2.26 -44.85 -21.28
C LYS A 35 2.29 -46.21 -21.98
N LEU A 36 2.72 -46.27 -23.24
CA LEU A 36 2.79 -47.50 -24.02
C LEU A 36 4.10 -48.27 -23.77
N THR A 37 5.08 -47.64 -23.12
CA THR A 37 6.36 -48.29 -22.76
C THR A 37 6.23 -49.02 -21.43
N GLU A 38 6.88 -50.17 -21.30
CA GLU A 38 6.86 -50.99 -20.07
C GLU A 38 7.30 -50.18 -18.85
N GLN A 39 8.38 -49.40 -18.96
CA GLN A 39 8.96 -48.64 -17.85
C GLN A 39 8.04 -47.52 -17.35
N ARG A 40 7.06 -47.09 -18.16
CA ARG A 40 6.16 -45.96 -17.85
C ARG A 40 4.68 -46.35 -17.98
N ALA A 41 4.34 -47.64 -18.10
CA ALA A 41 2.98 -48.14 -18.20
C ALA A 41 2.10 -47.69 -17.02
N TRP A 42 2.69 -47.60 -15.82
CA TRP A 42 2.03 -47.12 -14.61
C TRP A 42 1.46 -45.70 -14.72
N LEU A 43 1.90 -44.87 -15.68
CA LEU A 43 1.26 -43.58 -15.97
C LEU A 43 -0.22 -43.73 -16.35
N GLY A 44 -0.64 -44.91 -16.82
CA GLY A 44 -2.05 -45.27 -17.08
C GLY A 44 -2.87 -45.53 -15.82
N GLU A 45 -2.22 -45.82 -14.69
CA GLU A 45 -2.88 -46.03 -13.39
C GLU A 45 -3.32 -44.71 -12.75
N VAL A 46 -2.80 -43.57 -13.21
CA VAL A 46 -3.16 -42.24 -12.67
C VAL A 46 -4.00 -41.43 -13.67
N SER A 47 -4.76 -40.47 -13.14
CA SER A 47 -5.56 -39.58 -13.98
C SER A 47 -4.68 -38.80 -14.95
N ALA A 48 -5.00 -38.85 -16.25
CA ALA A 48 -4.28 -38.13 -17.30
C ALA A 48 -4.28 -36.61 -17.04
N VAL A 49 -5.34 -36.07 -16.45
CA VAL A 49 -5.43 -34.65 -16.08
C VAL A 49 -4.32 -34.26 -15.11
N VAL A 50 -4.01 -35.09 -14.12
CA VAL A 50 -2.94 -34.80 -13.14
C VAL A 50 -1.56 -34.75 -13.81
N LEU A 51 -1.33 -35.62 -14.81
CA LEU A 51 -0.11 -35.61 -15.61
C LEU A 51 -0.01 -34.34 -16.46
N GLN A 52 -1.10 -33.94 -17.12
CA GLN A 52 -1.16 -32.70 -17.90
C GLN A 52 -0.98 -31.45 -17.01
N GLN A 53 -1.58 -31.42 -15.82
CA GLN A 53 -1.36 -30.33 -14.86
C GLN A 53 0.11 -30.24 -14.42
N SER A 54 0.83 -31.36 -14.36
CA SER A 54 2.27 -31.33 -14.08
C SER A 54 3.07 -30.59 -15.15
N LEU A 55 2.68 -30.68 -16.43
CA LEU A 55 3.29 -29.90 -17.52
C LEU A 55 2.90 -28.42 -17.41
N ARG A 56 1.63 -28.11 -17.13
CA ARG A 56 1.15 -26.73 -16.94
C ARG A 56 1.83 -26.03 -15.76
N ASP A 57 2.10 -26.75 -14.67
CA ASP A 57 2.86 -26.23 -13.53
C ASP A 57 4.29 -25.86 -13.93
N LEU A 58 4.93 -26.64 -14.83
CA LEU A 58 6.25 -26.32 -15.37
C LEU A 58 6.21 -25.09 -16.28
N ASP A 59 5.19 -24.98 -17.14
CA ASP A 59 4.98 -23.80 -17.99
C ASP A 59 4.81 -22.53 -17.16
N ALA A 60 3.99 -22.59 -16.11
CA ALA A 60 3.81 -21.50 -15.18
C ALA A 60 5.14 -21.15 -14.48
N ALA A 61 5.94 -22.15 -14.09
CA ALA A 61 7.24 -21.92 -13.46
C ALA A 61 8.22 -21.20 -14.40
N TYR A 62 8.32 -21.62 -15.67
CA TYR A 62 9.16 -20.94 -16.67
C TYR A 62 8.65 -19.54 -17.01
N ARG A 63 7.34 -19.36 -17.19
CA ARG A 63 6.74 -18.04 -17.41
C ARG A 63 7.11 -17.09 -16.28
N ASN A 64 6.91 -17.52 -15.03
CA ASN A 64 7.27 -16.74 -13.85
C ASN A 64 8.78 -16.44 -13.77
N PHE A 65 9.62 -17.38 -14.19
CA PHE A 65 11.07 -17.17 -14.29
C PHE A 65 11.41 -16.07 -15.30
N PHE A 66 10.92 -16.18 -16.54
CA PHE A 66 11.20 -15.20 -17.59
C PHE A 66 10.57 -13.83 -17.33
N ASP A 67 9.34 -13.78 -16.81
CA ASP A 67 8.71 -12.53 -16.37
C ASP A 67 9.52 -11.86 -15.27
N GLY A 68 10.14 -12.66 -14.38
CA GLY A 68 11.04 -12.17 -13.33
C GLY A 68 12.36 -11.63 -13.88
N LEU A 69 12.87 -12.18 -14.98
CA LEU A 69 14.03 -11.62 -15.69
C LEU A 69 13.70 -10.32 -16.41
N LYS A 70 12.47 -10.20 -16.93
CA LYS A 70 11.95 -9.03 -17.65
C LYS A 70 11.42 -7.92 -16.72
N GLY A 71 11.56 -8.06 -15.41
CA GLY A 71 11.07 -7.07 -14.43
C GLY A 71 9.54 -6.99 -14.26
N LYS A 72 8.75 -7.83 -14.95
CA LYS A 72 7.28 -7.86 -14.83
C LYS A 72 6.80 -8.37 -13.46
N ARG A 73 7.69 -9.01 -12.71
CA ARG A 73 7.45 -9.53 -11.36
C ARG A 73 8.77 -9.64 -10.60
N PRO A 74 8.75 -9.91 -9.28
CA PRO A 74 9.98 -10.17 -8.53
C PRO A 74 10.79 -11.31 -9.16
N ARG A 75 12.13 -11.15 -9.19
CA ARG A 75 13.05 -12.12 -9.77
C ARG A 75 12.84 -13.50 -9.16
N MET A 76 12.49 -14.47 -10.00
CA MET A 76 12.29 -15.87 -9.61
C MET A 76 13.51 -16.70 -10.02
N GLY A 77 13.79 -17.78 -9.29
CA GLY A 77 14.76 -18.77 -9.73
C GLY A 77 14.23 -19.62 -10.88
N ALA A 78 15.13 -20.22 -11.66
CA ALA A 78 14.75 -21.18 -12.70
C ALA A 78 13.99 -22.38 -12.09
N PRO A 79 13.09 -23.05 -12.86
CA PRO A 79 12.41 -24.25 -12.40
C PRO A 79 13.42 -25.32 -11.96
N ARG A 80 13.10 -26.03 -10.87
CA ARG A 80 13.96 -27.08 -10.30
C ARG A 80 13.28 -28.43 -10.36
N PHE A 81 14.08 -29.49 -10.44
CA PHE A 81 13.60 -30.87 -10.36
C PHE A 81 12.85 -31.14 -9.05
N LYS A 82 11.68 -31.79 -9.16
CA LYS A 82 10.90 -32.26 -8.01
C LYS A 82 11.51 -33.54 -7.44
N SER A 83 11.49 -33.71 -6.13
CA SER A 83 11.95 -34.91 -5.44
C SER A 83 10.80 -35.65 -4.76
N ARG A 84 10.84 -36.99 -4.73
CA ARG A 84 9.95 -37.78 -3.87
C ARG A 84 10.12 -37.44 -2.38
N LYS A 85 11.28 -36.87 -2.02
CA LYS A 85 11.62 -36.43 -0.66
C LYS A 85 11.11 -35.02 -0.35
N ASP A 86 10.46 -34.35 -1.30
CA ASP A 86 9.88 -33.03 -1.07
C ASP A 86 8.83 -33.10 0.05
N ASN A 87 8.92 -32.15 0.98
CA ASN A 87 8.09 -32.14 2.18
C ASN A 87 6.65 -31.70 1.90
N ARG A 88 6.35 -31.24 0.68
CA ARG A 88 5.01 -30.82 0.26
C ARG A 88 4.70 -31.49 -1.07
N GLN A 89 3.56 -32.15 -1.15
CA GLN A 89 3.08 -32.82 -2.36
C GLN A 89 1.67 -32.30 -2.66
N ALA A 90 1.37 -32.14 -3.94
CA ALA A 90 0.05 -31.70 -4.38
C ALA A 90 -0.31 -32.36 -5.71
N VAL A 91 -1.60 -32.62 -5.88
CA VAL A 91 -2.21 -33.14 -7.11
C VAL A 91 -3.47 -32.33 -7.36
N ARG A 92 -3.61 -31.80 -8.58
CA ARG A 92 -4.74 -30.96 -8.99
C ARG A 92 -5.62 -31.71 -9.99
N PHE A 93 -6.92 -31.75 -9.71
CA PHE A 93 -7.96 -32.21 -10.63
C PHE A 93 -8.78 -31.00 -11.08
N THR A 94 -8.89 -30.80 -12.39
CA THR A 94 -9.76 -29.77 -12.98
C THR A 94 -11.17 -30.32 -13.18
N ALA A 95 -12.17 -29.47 -13.44
CA ALA A 95 -13.57 -29.86 -13.68
C ALA A 95 -13.71 -31.09 -14.61
N ASN A 96 -12.97 -31.11 -15.73
CA ASN A 96 -13.03 -32.20 -16.71
C ASN A 96 -12.37 -33.52 -16.26
N ALA A 97 -11.81 -33.60 -15.05
CA ALA A 97 -11.18 -34.83 -14.55
C ALA A 97 -12.19 -35.85 -14.02
N ARG A 98 -13.50 -35.58 -14.04
CA ARG A 98 -14.57 -36.48 -13.56
C ARG A 98 -14.46 -36.83 -12.07
N TRP A 99 -13.96 -35.89 -11.27
CA TRP A 99 -14.08 -35.97 -9.82
C TRP A 99 -15.44 -35.42 -9.40
N LYS A 100 -15.96 -35.86 -8.25
CA LYS A 100 -17.26 -35.41 -7.73
C LYS A 100 -17.31 -35.49 -6.21
N ILE A 101 -18.29 -34.80 -5.62
CA ILE A 101 -18.69 -34.99 -4.23
C ILE A 101 -19.87 -35.97 -4.26
N THR A 102 -19.78 -37.07 -3.52
CA THR A 102 -20.85 -38.08 -3.47
C THR A 102 -22.01 -37.59 -2.61
N ALA A 103 -23.17 -38.23 -2.72
CA ALA A 103 -24.33 -37.92 -1.87
C ALA A 103 -24.01 -38.07 -0.36
N GLY A 104 -23.10 -38.97 0.00
CA GLY A 104 -22.61 -39.16 1.36
C GLY A 104 -21.57 -38.13 1.82
N GLY A 105 -21.21 -37.16 0.97
CA GLY A 105 -20.24 -36.10 1.29
C GLY A 105 -18.77 -36.49 1.11
N ASP A 106 -18.49 -37.68 0.55
CA ASP A 106 -17.13 -38.11 0.24
C ASP A 106 -16.63 -37.46 -1.06
N LEU A 107 -15.32 -37.24 -1.16
CA LEU A 107 -14.67 -36.74 -2.37
C LEU A 107 -14.25 -37.93 -3.24
N SER A 108 -14.98 -38.16 -4.33
CA SER A 108 -14.66 -39.18 -5.33
C SER A 108 -13.63 -38.64 -6.31
N LEU A 109 -12.47 -39.29 -6.36
CA LEU A 109 -11.35 -38.92 -7.22
C LEU A 109 -11.04 -40.02 -8.24
N PRO A 110 -10.87 -39.67 -9.53
CA PRO A 110 -10.54 -40.65 -10.57
C PRO A 110 -9.24 -41.38 -10.24
N LYS A 111 -9.26 -42.72 -10.36
CA LYS A 111 -8.15 -43.64 -10.05
C LYS A 111 -7.74 -43.72 -8.57
N ILE A 112 -8.49 -43.07 -7.67
CA ILE A 112 -8.27 -43.14 -6.22
C ILE A 112 -9.52 -43.71 -5.53
N GLY A 113 -10.71 -43.38 -6.02
CA GLY A 113 -11.98 -43.76 -5.41
C GLY A 113 -12.49 -42.70 -4.44
N ASP A 114 -13.39 -43.12 -3.56
CA ASP A 114 -14.07 -42.25 -2.61
C ASP A 114 -13.22 -42.01 -1.37
N VAL A 115 -12.98 -40.74 -1.07
CA VAL A 115 -12.14 -40.31 0.06
C VAL A 115 -13.00 -39.53 1.04
N ARG A 116 -13.03 -39.98 2.29
CA ARG A 116 -13.72 -39.26 3.36
C ARG A 116 -13.08 -37.91 3.63
N VAL A 117 -13.89 -36.85 3.59
CA VAL A 117 -13.45 -35.46 3.81
C VAL A 117 -14.10 -34.87 5.05
N LYS A 118 -13.28 -34.29 5.93
CA LYS A 118 -13.79 -33.40 6.99
C LYS A 118 -14.01 -32.01 6.40
N TRP A 119 -15.27 -31.67 6.11
CA TRP A 119 -15.64 -30.37 5.57
C TRP A 119 -15.42 -29.26 6.61
N SER A 120 -14.74 -28.19 6.20
CA SER A 120 -14.57 -27.00 7.04
C SER A 120 -15.76 -26.03 6.93
N ARG A 121 -16.51 -26.14 5.83
CA ARG A 121 -17.72 -25.38 5.48
C ARG A 121 -18.34 -25.99 4.23
N SER A 122 -19.60 -25.68 3.97
CA SER A 122 -20.25 -25.94 2.68
C SER A 122 -19.58 -25.16 1.56
N LEU A 123 -19.60 -25.72 0.34
CA LEU A 123 -19.10 -25.02 -0.83
C LEU A 123 -20.14 -23.99 -1.31
N PRO A 124 -19.76 -22.72 -1.53
CA PRO A 124 -20.69 -21.67 -1.92
C PRO A 124 -21.18 -21.81 -3.37
N SER A 125 -20.46 -22.54 -4.21
CA SER A 125 -20.79 -22.79 -5.61
C SER A 125 -20.10 -24.06 -6.09
N VAL A 126 -20.41 -24.47 -7.33
CA VAL A 126 -19.78 -25.63 -7.95
C VAL A 126 -18.28 -25.36 -8.14
N PRO A 127 -17.40 -26.21 -7.58
CA PRO A 127 -15.96 -25.98 -7.67
C PRO A 127 -15.38 -26.31 -9.06
N SER A 128 -14.54 -25.41 -9.58
CA SER A 128 -13.85 -25.58 -10.87
C SER A 128 -12.64 -26.51 -10.78
N THR A 129 -12.00 -26.58 -9.61
CA THR A 129 -10.86 -27.48 -9.36
C THR A 129 -10.84 -27.96 -7.91
N VAL A 130 -10.25 -29.14 -7.69
CA VAL A 130 -9.86 -29.63 -6.38
C VAL A 130 -8.37 -29.96 -6.39
N THR A 131 -7.63 -29.43 -5.42
CA THR A 131 -6.22 -29.77 -5.21
C THR A 131 -6.07 -30.53 -3.90
N VAL A 132 -5.66 -31.79 -3.99
CA VAL A 132 -5.30 -32.61 -2.83
C VAL A 132 -3.85 -32.31 -2.47
N ILE A 133 -3.64 -31.94 -1.22
CA ILE A 133 -2.39 -31.41 -0.72
C ILE A 133 -1.95 -32.24 0.48
N LYS A 134 -0.71 -32.72 0.46
CA LYS A 134 -0.01 -33.23 1.64
C LYS A 134 1.04 -32.24 2.09
N ASP A 135 0.93 -31.77 3.33
CA ASP A 135 1.92 -30.85 3.91
C ASP A 135 3.08 -31.60 4.60
N ALA A 136 4.07 -30.83 5.08
CA ALA A 136 5.26 -31.36 5.74
C ALA A 136 4.96 -32.06 7.06
N ALA A 137 3.85 -31.71 7.71
CA ALA A 137 3.37 -32.32 8.95
C ALA A 137 2.62 -33.64 8.70
N GLY A 138 2.46 -34.04 7.43
CA GLY A 138 1.77 -35.26 7.01
C GLY A 138 0.26 -35.13 6.98
N ARG A 139 -0.27 -33.90 7.00
CA ARG A 139 -1.71 -33.63 6.94
C ARG A 139 -2.16 -33.55 5.49
N TYR A 140 -3.37 -34.01 5.24
CA TYR A 140 -4.01 -33.95 3.93
C TYR A 140 -5.10 -32.88 3.93
N PHE A 141 -5.15 -32.09 2.86
CA PHE A 141 -6.16 -31.06 2.64
C PHE A 141 -6.72 -31.19 1.23
N ALA A 142 -8.03 -31.02 1.08
CA ALA A 142 -8.68 -30.78 -0.20
C ALA A 142 -8.97 -29.28 -0.33
N SER A 143 -8.33 -28.62 -1.29
CA SER A 143 -8.54 -27.20 -1.57
C SER A 143 -9.38 -27.06 -2.83
N PHE A 144 -10.57 -26.49 -2.67
CA PHE A 144 -11.50 -26.25 -3.77
C PHE A 144 -11.37 -24.81 -4.27
N VAL A 145 -11.39 -24.62 -5.59
CA VAL A 145 -11.54 -23.31 -6.21
C VAL A 145 -12.99 -23.17 -6.61
N VAL A 146 -13.65 -22.13 -6.11
CA VAL A 146 -15.08 -21.85 -6.28
C VAL A 146 -15.22 -20.38 -6.68
N GLU A 147 -16.23 -20.07 -7.48
CA GLU A 147 -16.63 -18.69 -7.73
C GLU A 147 -17.51 -18.20 -6.59
N THR A 148 -17.33 -16.95 -6.18
CA THR A 148 -18.10 -16.37 -5.08
C THR A 148 -18.44 -14.94 -5.43
N GLU A 149 -19.71 -14.58 -5.28
CA GLU A 149 -20.12 -13.19 -5.32
C GLU A 149 -19.55 -12.41 -4.12
N PRO A 150 -19.30 -11.10 -4.28
CA PRO A 150 -19.03 -10.22 -3.16
C PRO A 150 -20.12 -10.34 -2.09
N VAL A 151 -19.72 -10.35 -0.83
CA VAL A 151 -20.66 -10.38 0.29
C VAL A 151 -21.12 -8.96 0.54
N THR A 152 -22.41 -8.68 0.32
CA THR A 152 -23.03 -7.43 0.76
C THR A 152 -22.94 -7.36 2.28
N SER A 153 -22.32 -6.29 2.78
CA SER A 153 -22.20 -6.03 4.21
C SER A 153 -22.84 -4.68 4.52
N ALA A 154 -23.37 -4.52 5.73
CA ALA A 154 -23.92 -3.24 6.16
C ALA A 154 -22.87 -2.14 6.01
N GLU A 155 -23.29 -0.96 5.52
CA GLU A 155 -22.40 0.18 5.41
C GLU A 155 -21.93 0.59 6.81
N SER A 156 -20.68 1.05 6.87
CA SER A 156 -20.08 1.62 8.07
C SER A 156 -19.67 3.05 7.74
N ASP A 157 -19.75 3.95 8.70
CA ASP A 157 -19.19 5.30 8.61
C ASP A 157 -17.72 5.34 9.06
N ARG A 158 -17.21 4.21 9.56
CA ARG A 158 -15.87 4.11 10.14
C ARG A 158 -14.82 3.82 9.09
N ALA A 159 -13.67 4.45 9.24
CA ALA A 159 -12.47 4.08 8.54
C ALA A 159 -11.28 4.06 9.50
N VAL A 160 -10.31 3.18 9.25
CA VAL A 160 -9.20 2.98 10.18
C VAL A 160 -7.85 2.89 9.46
N GLY A 161 -6.88 3.65 9.96
CA GLY A 161 -5.47 3.50 9.60
C GLY A 161 -4.78 2.51 10.54
N ILE A 162 -3.85 1.72 10.00
CA ILE A 162 -3.15 0.66 10.71
C ILE A 162 -1.64 0.91 10.61
N ASP A 163 -1.01 1.12 11.76
CA ASP A 163 0.44 1.08 11.94
C ASP A 163 0.89 -0.32 12.38
N LEU A 164 1.86 -0.92 11.70
CA LEU A 164 2.26 -2.32 11.93
C LEU A 164 3.61 -2.40 12.66
N GLY A 165 3.58 -2.92 13.88
CA GLY A 165 4.73 -2.91 14.79
C GLY A 165 5.18 -4.28 15.31
N LEU A 166 6.39 -4.31 15.89
CA LEU A 166 6.90 -5.46 16.66
C LEU A 166 6.59 -5.36 18.16
N GLY A 167 6.32 -4.14 18.66
CA GLY A 167 5.87 -3.91 20.03
C GLY A 167 4.45 -4.43 20.19
N HIS A 168 3.51 -3.72 19.58
CA HIS A 168 2.16 -4.19 19.26
C HIS A 168 2.12 -4.65 17.81
N PHE A 169 1.37 -5.70 17.51
CA PHE A 169 1.22 -6.23 16.15
C PHE A 169 0.63 -5.18 15.19
N ALA A 170 -0.38 -4.45 15.68
CA ALA A 170 -1.04 -3.38 14.97
C ALA A 170 -1.51 -2.30 15.97
N VAL A 171 -1.38 -1.03 15.61
CA VAL A 171 -1.99 0.10 16.30
C VAL A 171 -2.95 0.78 15.34
N LEU A 172 -4.15 1.06 15.81
CA LEU A 172 -5.24 1.62 15.01
C LEU A 172 -5.37 3.13 15.23
N SER A 173 -5.89 3.85 14.24
CA SER A 173 -6.12 5.29 14.32
C SER A 173 -7.16 5.70 15.37
N ASP A 174 -7.98 4.77 15.85
CA ASP A 174 -8.93 4.97 16.96
C ASP A 174 -8.28 4.84 18.36
N GLY A 175 -6.97 4.59 18.42
CA GLY A 175 -6.23 4.39 19.66
C GLY A 175 -6.11 2.94 20.10
N THR A 176 -6.79 1.98 19.46
CA THR A 176 -6.72 0.56 19.81
C THR A 176 -5.33 0.00 19.52
N LYS A 177 -4.73 -0.66 20.52
CA LYS A 177 -3.44 -1.37 20.39
C LYS A 177 -3.64 -2.87 20.43
N ILE A 178 -3.11 -3.58 19.45
CA ILE A 178 -3.29 -5.02 19.28
C ILE A 178 -1.98 -5.72 19.56
N ASP A 179 -1.92 -6.52 20.61
CA ASP A 179 -0.68 -7.17 21.03
C ASP A 179 -0.15 -8.20 20.03
N ALA A 180 1.17 -8.31 19.97
CA ALA A 180 1.85 -9.33 19.20
C ALA A 180 1.85 -10.68 19.95
N PRO A 181 1.20 -11.75 19.43
CA PRO A 181 1.14 -13.02 20.14
C PRO A 181 2.49 -13.76 20.21
N ARG A 182 3.47 -13.40 19.38
CA ARG A 182 4.84 -13.95 19.37
C ARG A 182 4.87 -15.49 19.38
N PHE A 183 4.08 -16.12 18.49
CA PHE A 183 3.84 -17.56 18.46
C PHE A 183 5.13 -18.39 18.36
N LEU A 184 6.06 -17.99 17.48
CA LEU A 184 7.34 -18.67 17.30
C LEU A 184 8.21 -18.56 18.55
N ARG A 185 8.25 -17.39 19.19
CA ARG A 185 9.01 -17.18 20.44
C ARG A 185 8.50 -18.09 21.55
N ARG A 186 7.17 -18.19 21.74
CA ARG A 186 6.56 -19.09 22.72
C ARG A 186 6.90 -20.57 22.43
N ALA A 187 6.94 -20.97 21.16
CA ALA A 187 7.24 -22.34 20.75
C ALA A 187 8.74 -22.68 20.67
N GLU A 188 9.63 -21.70 20.83
CA GLU A 188 11.05 -21.82 20.50
C GLU A 188 11.76 -22.93 21.29
N LYS A 189 11.56 -22.98 22.61
CA LYS A 189 12.20 -23.99 23.47
C LYS A 189 11.83 -25.40 23.03
N LYS A 190 10.56 -25.63 22.65
CA LYS A 190 10.06 -26.91 22.14
C LYS A 190 10.65 -27.24 20.76
N LEU A 191 10.70 -26.25 19.86
CA LEU A 191 11.28 -26.41 18.53
C LEU A 191 12.77 -26.73 18.58
N LYS A 192 13.55 -26.03 19.42
CA LYS A 192 14.98 -26.28 19.62
C LYS A 192 15.23 -27.73 20.06
N ARG A 193 14.50 -28.22 21.05
CA ARG A 193 14.59 -29.61 21.53
C ARG A 193 14.26 -30.62 20.42
N ALA A 194 13.18 -30.37 19.65
CA ALA A 194 12.79 -31.25 18.55
C ALA A 194 13.84 -31.28 17.41
N GLN A 195 14.44 -30.13 17.10
CA GLN A 195 15.50 -30.02 16.09
C GLN A 195 16.80 -30.70 16.55
N GLN A 196 17.21 -30.55 17.81
CA GLN A 196 18.36 -31.27 18.40
C GLN A 196 18.12 -32.79 18.39
N ALA A 197 16.91 -33.22 18.73
CA ALA A 197 16.57 -34.64 18.68
C ALA A 197 16.65 -35.18 17.24
N LEU A 198 16.27 -34.37 16.23
CA LEU A 198 16.39 -34.72 14.81
C LEU A 198 17.85 -34.80 14.34
N SER A 199 18.69 -33.83 14.71
CA SER A 199 20.09 -33.77 14.26
C SER A 199 20.91 -34.96 14.74
N ARG A 200 20.60 -35.48 15.94
CA ARG A 200 21.22 -36.68 16.52
C ARG A 200 20.80 -38.00 15.85
N LYS A 201 19.83 -38.01 14.93
CA LYS A 201 19.39 -39.26 14.26
C LYS A 201 20.16 -39.52 12.98
N ALA A 202 20.57 -40.77 12.78
CA ALA A 202 21.26 -41.25 11.59
C ALA A 202 20.49 -40.89 10.30
N LYS A 203 21.19 -40.35 9.31
CA LYS A 203 20.64 -39.98 7.99
C LYS A 203 20.02 -41.22 7.33
N GLY A 204 18.85 -41.06 6.71
CA GLY A 204 18.13 -42.18 6.07
C GLY A 204 17.29 -43.06 7.01
N SER A 205 17.60 -43.11 8.31
CA SER A 205 16.89 -43.98 9.27
C SER A 205 15.39 -43.67 9.42
N ASN A 206 14.59 -44.70 9.74
CA ASN A 206 13.17 -44.54 10.05
C ASN A 206 12.94 -43.65 11.29
N ASN A 207 13.85 -43.70 12.27
CA ASN A 207 13.81 -42.83 13.44
C ASN A 207 14.00 -41.36 13.08
N ARG A 208 14.89 -41.04 12.12
CA ARG A 208 15.03 -39.68 11.59
C ARG A 208 13.78 -39.23 10.85
N LYS A 209 13.12 -40.11 10.09
CA LYS A 209 11.84 -39.79 9.43
C LYS A 209 10.76 -39.41 10.45
N LYS A 210 10.63 -40.18 11.54
CA LYS A 210 9.72 -39.88 12.67
C LYS A 210 10.06 -38.55 13.33
N ALA A 211 11.33 -38.29 13.63
CA ALA A 211 11.78 -37.03 14.25
C ALA A 211 11.51 -35.81 13.34
N ARG A 212 11.75 -35.94 12.03
CA ARG A 212 11.46 -34.89 11.04
C ARG A 212 9.98 -34.51 11.06
N LEU A 213 9.09 -35.51 11.15
CA LEU A 213 7.65 -35.28 11.22
C LEU A 213 7.25 -34.54 12.51
N LYS A 214 7.89 -34.84 13.65
CA LYS A 214 7.67 -34.11 14.92
C LYS A 214 8.06 -32.63 14.78
N VAL A 215 9.21 -32.34 14.16
CA VAL A 215 9.64 -30.96 13.87
C VAL A 215 8.65 -30.27 12.94
N ALA A 216 8.23 -30.93 11.87
CA ALA A 216 7.27 -30.36 10.92
C ALA A 216 5.90 -30.06 11.55
N ARG A 217 5.39 -30.95 12.42
CA ARG A 217 4.15 -30.73 13.18
C ARG A 217 4.25 -29.53 14.13
N ALA A 218 5.39 -29.36 14.81
CA ALA A 218 5.61 -28.21 15.68
C ALA A 218 5.64 -26.89 14.89
N HIS A 219 6.30 -26.86 13.73
CA HIS A 219 6.25 -25.69 12.85
C HIS A 219 4.85 -25.44 12.27
N ALA A 220 4.11 -26.50 11.91
CA ALA A 220 2.74 -26.36 11.45
C ALA A 220 1.83 -25.73 12.51
N GLN A 221 1.95 -26.14 13.77
CA GLN A 221 1.19 -25.56 14.88
C GLN A 221 1.42 -24.04 15.03
N VAL A 222 2.68 -23.60 14.93
CA VAL A 222 3.02 -22.16 14.95
C VAL A 222 2.43 -21.43 13.75
N ALA A 223 2.56 -22.01 12.55
CA ALA A 223 2.05 -21.41 11.32
C ALA A 223 0.52 -21.32 11.31
N ASP A 224 -0.18 -22.32 11.85
CA ASP A 224 -1.63 -22.34 11.94
C ASP A 224 -2.14 -21.34 12.98
N ALA A 225 -1.55 -21.29 14.18
CA ALA A 225 -1.93 -20.32 15.20
C ALA A 225 -1.77 -18.87 14.71
N ARG A 226 -0.68 -18.59 14.00
CA ARG A 226 -0.47 -17.29 13.37
C ARG A 226 -1.50 -16.98 12.29
N ARG A 227 -1.77 -17.95 11.41
CA ARG A 227 -2.75 -17.81 10.33
C ARG A 227 -4.14 -17.55 10.90
N GLU A 228 -4.52 -18.25 11.96
CA GLU A 228 -5.79 -18.07 12.66
C GLU A 228 -5.92 -16.64 13.22
N PHE A 229 -4.91 -16.19 13.97
CA PHE A 229 -4.85 -14.82 14.48
C PHE A 229 -5.00 -13.78 13.37
N HIS A 230 -4.27 -13.95 12.26
CA HIS A 230 -4.38 -13.06 11.11
C HIS A 230 -5.78 -13.09 10.49
N HIS A 231 -6.40 -14.26 10.34
CA HIS A 231 -7.76 -14.35 9.79
C HIS A 231 -8.79 -13.71 10.70
N GLN A 232 -8.76 -13.97 12.01
CA GLN A 232 -9.71 -13.37 12.94
C GLN A 232 -9.59 -11.85 12.94
N LEU A 233 -8.35 -11.35 13.07
CA LEU A 233 -8.09 -9.92 13.13
C LEU A 233 -8.48 -9.20 11.84
N SER A 234 -8.03 -9.70 10.68
CA SER A 234 -8.34 -9.07 9.39
C SER A 234 -9.83 -9.15 9.06
N THR A 235 -10.54 -10.22 9.46
CA THR A 235 -12.00 -10.28 9.28
C THR A 235 -12.69 -9.23 10.12
N ARG A 236 -12.30 -9.08 11.40
CA ARG A 236 -12.87 -8.07 12.30
C ARG A 236 -12.69 -6.67 11.74
N LEU A 237 -11.45 -6.27 11.43
CA LEU A 237 -11.15 -4.94 10.93
C LEU A 237 -11.91 -4.59 9.64
N ILE A 238 -12.03 -5.53 8.70
CA ILE A 238 -12.77 -5.31 7.44
C ILE A 238 -14.28 -5.27 7.66
N ARG A 239 -14.83 -6.00 8.64
CA ARG A 239 -16.27 -5.95 8.90
C ARG A 239 -16.67 -4.65 9.59
N ASP A 240 -15.84 -4.19 10.52
CA ASP A 240 -16.15 -3.04 11.38
C ASP A 240 -15.93 -1.69 10.67
N ASN A 241 -15.19 -1.67 9.56
CA ASN A 241 -14.80 -0.43 8.85
C ASN A 241 -15.17 -0.48 7.36
N GLN A 242 -15.61 0.65 6.84
CA GLN A 242 -15.91 0.87 5.42
C GLN A 242 -14.64 0.95 4.58
N ALA A 243 -13.56 1.48 5.16
CA ALA A 243 -12.25 1.52 4.54
C ALA A 243 -11.12 1.29 5.56
N VAL A 244 -10.07 0.59 5.12
CA VAL A 244 -8.89 0.28 5.92
C VAL A 244 -7.64 0.73 5.17
N ALA A 245 -6.75 1.46 5.83
CA ALA A 245 -5.45 1.81 5.30
C ALA A 245 -4.32 1.18 6.12
N VAL A 246 -3.25 0.80 5.44
CA VAL A 246 -2.05 0.25 6.08
C VAL A 246 -0.79 0.80 5.40
N GLU A 247 0.27 1.00 6.16
CA GLU A 247 1.58 1.37 5.61
C GLU A 247 2.22 0.22 4.78
N ASP A 248 2.93 0.58 3.71
CA ASP A 248 3.77 -0.39 2.98
C ASP A 248 5.10 -0.63 3.70
N LEU A 249 5.12 -1.63 4.59
CA LEU A 249 6.34 -2.08 5.23
C LEU A 249 7.31 -2.74 4.24
N ALA A 250 8.60 -2.40 4.35
CA ALA A 250 9.70 -3.08 3.66
C ALA A 250 10.00 -4.48 4.25
N VAL A 251 8.99 -5.35 4.37
CA VAL A 251 9.06 -6.64 5.09
C VAL A 251 10.23 -7.51 4.61
N LYS A 252 10.49 -7.56 3.29
CA LYS A 252 11.64 -8.31 2.74
C LYS A 252 12.98 -7.78 3.20
N GLY A 253 13.14 -6.46 3.30
CA GLY A 253 14.34 -5.82 3.82
C GLY A 253 14.51 -6.09 5.31
N LEU A 254 13.45 -5.87 6.09
CA LEU A 254 13.44 -6.12 7.54
C LEU A 254 13.73 -7.60 7.87
N ALA A 255 13.23 -8.53 7.05
CA ALA A 255 13.49 -9.96 7.16
C ALA A 255 14.96 -10.37 6.92
N ARG A 256 15.82 -9.45 6.46
CA ARG A 256 17.27 -9.68 6.27
C ARG A 256 18.13 -9.01 7.35
N THR A 257 17.52 -8.37 8.35
CA THR A 257 18.20 -7.70 9.45
C THR A 257 18.24 -8.59 10.71
N ARG A 258 18.80 -8.08 11.82
CA ARG A 258 18.73 -8.73 13.14
C ARG A 258 17.28 -8.95 13.63
N LEU A 259 16.29 -8.27 13.03
CA LEU A 259 14.86 -8.42 13.33
C LEU A 259 14.19 -9.58 12.59
N ALA A 260 14.90 -10.26 11.68
CA ALA A 260 14.36 -11.28 10.78
C ALA A 260 13.40 -12.26 11.45
N LYS A 261 13.81 -12.79 12.61
CA LYS A 261 13.00 -13.74 13.37
C LYS A 261 11.68 -13.15 13.86
N SER A 262 11.70 -11.92 14.37
CA SER A 262 10.50 -11.23 14.86
C SER A 262 9.58 -10.83 13.71
N VAL A 263 10.14 -10.40 12.57
CA VAL A 263 9.39 -10.11 11.33
C VAL A 263 8.71 -11.37 10.79
N HIS A 264 9.43 -12.48 10.73
CA HIS A 264 8.86 -13.77 10.32
C HIS A 264 7.82 -14.29 11.30
N ASP A 265 7.96 -14.03 12.60
CA ASP A 265 6.97 -14.39 13.61
C ASP A 265 5.69 -13.55 13.47
N ALA A 266 5.82 -12.23 13.29
CA ALA A 266 4.69 -11.33 13.06
C ALA A 266 3.93 -11.69 11.77
N GLY A 267 4.64 -11.92 10.66
CA GLY A 267 4.05 -12.36 9.40
C GLY A 267 3.16 -11.32 8.72
N TRP A 268 3.50 -10.03 8.83
CA TRP A 268 2.69 -8.91 8.30
C TRP A 268 2.28 -9.05 6.84
N SER A 269 3.14 -9.53 5.96
CA SER A 269 2.76 -9.69 4.54
C SER A 269 1.54 -10.60 4.37
N ALA A 270 1.43 -11.67 5.16
CA ALA A 270 0.26 -12.55 5.10
C ALA A 270 -0.99 -11.84 5.64
N PHE A 271 -0.85 -11.07 6.72
CA PHE A 271 -1.94 -10.28 7.29
C PHE A 271 -2.45 -9.20 6.34
N VAL A 272 -1.56 -8.44 5.71
CA VAL A 272 -1.91 -7.40 4.74
C VAL A 272 -2.59 -8.01 3.51
N THR A 273 -2.09 -9.13 2.98
CA THR A 273 -2.79 -9.86 1.92
C THR A 273 -4.19 -10.30 2.35
N MET A 274 -4.39 -10.67 3.63
CA MET A 274 -5.71 -11.00 4.15
C MET A 274 -6.65 -9.81 4.26
N LEU A 275 -6.15 -8.63 4.65
CA LEU A 275 -6.94 -7.40 4.61
C LEU A 275 -7.40 -7.11 3.19
N GLU A 276 -6.47 -7.13 2.22
CA GLU A 276 -6.71 -6.81 0.82
C GLU A 276 -7.78 -7.70 0.18
N TYR A 277 -7.63 -9.02 0.21
CA TYR A 277 -8.64 -9.89 -0.42
C TYR A 277 -9.98 -9.87 0.33
N LYS A 278 -9.99 -9.63 1.64
CA LYS A 278 -11.24 -9.53 2.40
C LYS A 278 -11.95 -8.22 2.14
N ALA A 279 -11.22 -7.12 1.99
CA ALA A 279 -11.80 -5.86 1.60
C ALA A 279 -12.54 -6.01 0.27
N ALA A 280 -11.88 -6.58 -0.73
CA ALA A 280 -12.51 -6.93 -2.01
C ALA A 280 -13.74 -7.84 -1.83
N LYS A 281 -13.63 -8.87 -0.98
CA LYS A 281 -14.74 -9.80 -0.70
C LYS A 281 -15.95 -9.14 -0.07
N PHE A 282 -15.76 -8.18 0.84
CA PHE A 282 -16.84 -7.53 1.60
C PHE A 282 -17.22 -6.15 1.05
N GLY A 283 -16.68 -5.74 -0.11
CA GLY A 283 -16.97 -4.44 -0.73
C GLY A 283 -16.44 -3.25 0.09
N ARG A 284 -15.28 -3.41 0.74
CA ARG A 284 -14.63 -2.36 1.55
C ARG A 284 -13.45 -1.74 0.83
N GLY A 285 -13.16 -0.48 1.15
CA GLY A 285 -11.94 0.20 0.69
C GLY A 285 -10.69 -0.39 1.36
N PHE A 286 -9.65 -0.66 0.57
CA PHE A 286 -8.34 -1.03 1.10
C PHE A 286 -7.25 -0.21 0.43
N HIS A 287 -6.47 0.48 1.25
CA HIS A 287 -5.45 1.41 0.79
C HIS A 287 -4.09 1.05 1.38
N ARG A 288 -3.07 1.06 0.53
CA ARG A 288 -1.67 0.95 0.96
C ARG A 288 -1.04 2.32 0.85
N VAL A 289 -0.61 2.87 1.98
CA VAL A 289 0.11 4.14 2.02
C VAL A 289 1.56 3.91 1.64
N GLY A 290 2.12 4.85 0.87
CA GLY A 290 3.49 4.78 0.39
C GLY A 290 4.49 4.61 1.53
N ARG A 291 5.51 3.77 1.31
CA ARG A 291 6.54 3.46 2.32
C ARG A 291 7.29 4.68 2.84
N PHE A 292 7.46 5.69 2.00
CA PHE A 292 8.21 6.91 2.32
C PHE A 292 7.33 8.00 2.92
N GLU A 293 6.03 7.72 3.10
CA GLU A 293 5.12 8.64 3.78
C GLU A 293 5.62 8.84 5.23
N PRO A 294 5.89 10.07 5.67
CA PRO A 294 6.45 10.36 6.99
C PRO A 294 5.40 10.24 8.12
N THR A 295 4.62 9.16 8.14
CA THR A 295 3.47 8.95 9.04
C THR A 295 3.84 9.08 10.52
N SER A 296 5.02 8.61 10.92
CA SER A 296 5.52 8.71 12.31
C SER A 296 6.23 10.02 12.64
N GLN A 297 6.48 10.88 11.65
CA GLN A 297 7.24 12.13 11.80
C GLN A 297 6.35 13.38 11.70
N VAL A 298 5.12 13.21 11.21
CA VAL A 298 4.13 14.27 11.08
C VAL A 298 3.22 14.26 12.31
N CYS A 299 2.95 15.41 12.89
CA CYS A 299 1.93 15.55 13.93
C CYS A 299 0.55 15.31 13.32
N SER A 300 -0.17 14.30 13.81
CA SER A 300 -1.51 13.99 13.31
C SER A 300 -2.55 15.04 13.68
N ARG A 301 -2.27 15.94 14.63
CA ARG A 301 -3.18 17.03 14.99
C ARG A 301 -3.03 18.24 14.08
N CYS A 302 -1.81 18.75 13.89
CA CYS A 302 -1.57 20.01 13.18
C CYS A 302 -0.80 19.86 11.86
N GLY A 303 -0.36 18.65 11.48
CA GLY A 303 0.32 18.38 10.22
C GLY A 303 1.80 18.79 10.16
N VAL A 304 2.37 19.39 11.22
CA VAL A 304 3.79 19.76 11.23
C VAL A 304 4.68 18.51 11.15
N LYS A 305 5.74 18.58 10.34
CA LYS A 305 6.75 17.51 10.26
C LYS A 305 7.83 17.74 11.32
N ASP A 306 7.65 17.13 12.50
CA ASP A 306 8.58 17.20 13.63
C ASP A 306 9.82 16.28 13.48
N GLY A 307 10.02 15.68 12.30
CA GLY A 307 11.16 14.82 11.98
C GLY A 307 11.17 13.46 12.70
N PRO A 308 12.20 12.63 12.44
CA PRO A 308 12.29 11.27 12.95
C PRO A 308 12.41 11.24 14.48
N LYS A 309 11.62 10.39 15.13
CA LYS A 309 11.72 10.14 16.57
C LYS A 309 12.53 8.88 16.83
N PRO A 310 13.50 8.90 17.76
CA PRO A 310 14.20 7.69 18.18
C PRO A 310 13.23 6.60 18.66
N LEU A 311 13.58 5.33 18.45
CA LEU A 311 12.69 4.20 18.74
C LEU A 311 12.25 4.11 20.22
N HIS A 312 13.04 4.64 21.15
CA HIS A 312 12.73 4.67 22.58
C HIS A 312 11.72 5.76 22.96
N ILE A 313 11.55 6.80 22.14
CA ILE A 313 10.54 7.84 22.35
C ILE A 313 9.19 7.29 21.91
N ARG A 314 8.27 7.10 22.87
CA ARG A 314 6.92 6.56 22.64
C ARG A 314 5.84 7.61 22.73
N VAL A 315 6.04 8.60 23.58
CA VAL A 315 5.17 9.76 23.72
C VAL A 315 6.04 11.00 23.55
N TRP A 316 5.54 11.99 22.82
CA TRP A 316 6.17 13.30 22.71
C TRP A 316 5.12 14.39 22.65
N GLU A 317 5.53 15.59 23.01
CA GLU A 317 4.74 16.79 22.81
C GLU A 317 5.13 17.45 21.49
N CYS A 318 4.15 17.71 20.63
CA CYS A 318 4.36 18.45 19.40
C CYS A 318 4.66 19.92 19.73
N ARG A 319 5.83 20.41 19.33
CA ARG A 319 6.26 21.78 19.62
C ARG A 319 5.44 22.87 18.92
N ALA A 320 4.73 22.51 17.85
CA ALA A 320 3.93 23.47 17.09
C ALA A 320 2.50 23.66 17.65
N CYS A 321 1.89 22.62 18.22
CA CYS A 321 0.49 22.67 18.69
C CYS A 321 0.28 22.21 20.13
N GLY A 322 1.34 21.86 20.86
CA GLY A 322 1.28 21.39 22.25
C GLY A 322 0.61 20.02 22.44
N ALA A 323 0.29 19.30 21.36
CA ALA A 323 -0.38 18.00 21.47
C ALA A 323 0.58 16.94 22.01
N VAL A 324 0.17 16.24 23.08
CA VAL A 324 0.86 15.05 23.58
C VAL A 324 0.38 13.85 22.78
N LEU A 325 1.30 13.21 22.06
CA LEU A 325 0.99 12.17 21.08
C LEU A 325 1.74 10.88 21.40
N ASP A 326 1.03 9.75 21.31
CA ASP A 326 1.65 8.43 21.22
C ASP A 326 2.11 8.20 19.77
N ARG A 327 3.36 7.77 19.61
CA ARG A 327 4.03 7.66 18.30
C ARG A 327 3.36 6.67 17.36
N ASP A 328 2.94 5.54 17.89
CA ASP A 328 2.40 4.45 17.08
C ASP A 328 0.92 4.78 16.74
N ILE A 329 0.16 5.42 17.65
CA ILE A 329 -1.20 5.94 17.35
C ILE A 329 -1.15 7.08 16.34
N ASN A 330 -0.22 8.03 16.49
CA ASN A 330 -0.05 9.12 15.55
C ASN A 330 0.25 8.63 14.13
N ALA A 331 1.13 7.63 14.00
CA ALA A 331 1.42 6.99 12.72
C ALA A 331 0.16 6.40 12.11
N ALA A 332 -0.65 5.67 12.89
CA ALA A 332 -1.91 5.09 12.43
C ALA A 332 -2.91 6.15 11.95
N VAL A 333 -3.05 7.27 12.67
CA VAL A 333 -3.90 8.40 12.24
C VAL A 333 -3.39 8.99 10.92
N ASN A 334 -2.09 9.19 10.77
CA ASN A 334 -1.52 9.71 9.52
C ASN A 334 -1.63 8.73 8.35
N VAL A 335 -1.58 7.42 8.60
CA VAL A 335 -1.90 6.40 7.58
C VAL A 335 -3.35 6.56 7.09
N ALA A 336 -4.31 6.78 8.00
CA ALA A 336 -5.70 7.03 7.61
C ALA A 336 -5.85 8.31 6.77
N LYS A 337 -5.18 9.39 7.17
CA LYS A 337 -5.20 10.68 6.45
C LYS A 337 -4.57 10.60 5.07
N ALA A 338 -3.38 10.01 4.96
CA ALA A 338 -2.65 9.88 3.69
C ALA A 338 -3.40 9.00 2.67
N ALA A 339 -4.18 8.03 3.15
CA ALA A 339 -5.05 7.23 2.30
C ALA A 339 -6.36 7.92 1.91
N GLY A 340 -6.59 9.17 2.34
CA GLY A 340 -7.82 9.92 2.06
C GLY A 340 -9.06 9.25 2.64
N LEU A 341 -8.94 8.49 3.73
CA LEU A 341 -10.04 7.65 4.23
C LEU A 341 -11.28 8.45 4.65
N ALA A 342 -11.12 9.72 5.02
CA ALA A 342 -12.24 10.63 5.29
C ALA A 342 -13.12 10.86 4.03
N VAL A 343 -12.50 10.86 2.84
CA VAL A 343 -13.18 10.96 1.54
C VAL A 343 -13.67 9.59 1.05
N SER A 344 -12.96 8.50 1.37
CA SER A 344 -13.40 7.14 1.01
C SER A 344 -14.59 6.63 1.84
N ALA A 345 -14.74 7.08 3.10
CA ALA A 345 -15.91 6.78 3.93
C ALA A 345 -17.15 7.56 3.47
N CYS A 346 -16.96 8.80 3.02
CA CYS A 346 -18.00 9.66 2.44
C CYS A 346 -17.85 9.68 0.92
N ARG A 347 -18.39 8.68 0.19
CA ARG A 347 -18.29 8.48 -1.28
C ARG A 347 -18.40 9.75 -2.16
N ALA A 348 -17.35 10.58 -2.24
CA ALA A 348 -17.26 11.72 -3.13
C ALA A 348 -16.10 11.50 -4.10
N ALA A 349 -16.41 11.02 -5.30
CA ALA A 349 -15.45 10.91 -6.39
C ALA A 349 -15.48 12.21 -7.21
N PHE A 350 -14.32 12.82 -7.45
CA PHE A 350 -14.16 13.78 -8.55
C PHE A 350 -12.93 13.42 -9.37
N ALA A 351 -13.18 13.02 -10.63
CA ALA A 351 -12.16 12.89 -11.66
C ALA A 351 -12.03 14.25 -12.37
N TRP A 352 -10.81 14.76 -12.47
CA TRP A 352 -10.50 16.06 -13.06
C TRP A 352 -10.26 15.93 -14.57
N ASN A 353 -10.92 16.78 -15.38
CA ASN A 353 -10.69 16.90 -16.82
C ASN A 353 -9.81 18.13 -17.07
N ASP A 354 -8.55 17.90 -17.41
CA ASP A 354 -7.50 18.91 -17.59
C ASP A 354 -7.68 19.77 -18.85
N THR A 355 -8.27 19.22 -19.92
CA THR A 355 -8.36 19.90 -21.23
C THR A 355 -9.40 21.01 -21.33
N GLY A 356 -10.27 21.18 -20.32
CA GLY A 356 -11.30 22.22 -20.28
C GLY A 356 -11.32 23.08 -19.01
N TYR A 357 -10.33 22.90 -18.12
CA TYR A 357 -10.29 23.61 -16.84
C TYR A 357 -9.74 25.03 -16.99
N ASP A 358 -10.63 26.01 -16.90
CA ASP A 358 -10.26 27.42 -16.79
C ASP A 358 -10.13 27.80 -15.31
N ALA A 359 -8.89 27.78 -14.81
CA ALA A 359 -8.55 28.08 -13.43
C ALA A 359 -8.99 29.50 -13.03
N THR A 360 -8.82 30.46 -13.91
CA THR A 360 -9.10 31.87 -13.66
C THR A 360 -10.61 32.11 -13.52
N ARG A 361 -11.40 31.56 -14.44
CA ARG A 361 -12.87 31.65 -14.38
C ARG A 361 -13.44 30.92 -13.16
N THR A 362 -12.88 29.77 -12.82
CA THR A 362 -13.36 28.93 -11.70
C THR A 362 -13.03 29.55 -10.34
N LEU A 363 -11.79 30.03 -10.16
CA LEU A 363 -11.38 30.77 -8.96
C LEU A 363 -12.17 32.07 -8.82
N GLY A 364 -12.38 32.80 -9.92
CA GLY A 364 -13.20 34.00 -9.94
C GLY A 364 -14.67 33.75 -9.58
N ALA A 365 -15.23 32.61 -9.98
CA ALA A 365 -16.59 32.21 -9.59
C ALA A 365 -16.65 31.81 -8.10
N ALA A 366 -15.69 31.03 -7.61
CA ALA A 366 -15.60 30.64 -6.20
C ALA A 366 -15.40 31.84 -5.26
N ALA A 367 -14.53 32.78 -5.63
CA ALA A 367 -14.29 34.00 -4.86
C ALA A 367 -15.56 34.88 -4.77
N ARG A 368 -16.28 35.04 -5.88
CA ARG A 368 -17.56 35.77 -5.90
C ARG A 368 -18.63 35.08 -5.07
N HIS A 369 -18.70 33.76 -5.14
CA HIS A 369 -19.63 32.96 -4.33
C HIS A 369 -19.34 33.12 -2.84
N LEU A 370 -18.08 32.97 -2.40
CA LEU A 370 -17.68 33.14 -1.00
C LEU A 370 -17.88 34.58 -0.51
N ALA A 371 -17.67 35.59 -1.37
CA ALA A 371 -17.98 36.97 -1.07
C ALA A 371 -19.50 37.27 -1.01
N GLY A 372 -20.36 36.30 -1.33
CA GLY A 372 -21.81 36.38 -1.21
C GLY A 372 -22.54 36.90 -2.46
N GLY A 373 -21.95 36.81 -3.66
CA GLY A 373 -22.52 37.38 -4.88
C GLY A 373 -22.42 36.52 -6.14
N GLY A 374 -23.36 35.60 -6.30
CA GLY A 374 -23.89 35.19 -7.62
C GLY A 374 -25.34 35.67 -7.71
N SER A 375 -25.62 36.58 -8.65
CA SER A 375 -26.95 37.12 -9.02
C SER A 375 -27.93 37.39 -7.87
N GLY A 376 -27.93 38.61 -7.33
CA GLY A 376 -28.99 39.08 -6.43
C GLY A 376 -28.55 40.27 -5.59
N THR A 377 -29.27 41.36 -5.74
CA THR A 377 -29.12 42.64 -5.01
C THR A 377 -29.10 42.46 -3.49
N HIS A 378 -27.90 42.43 -2.89
CA HIS A 378 -27.71 42.73 -1.48
C HIS A 378 -26.71 43.88 -1.34
N PRO A 379 -27.13 45.07 -0.87
CA PRO A 379 -26.25 46.19 -0.61
C PRO A 379 -25.51 45.92 0.71
N GLY A 380 -24.32 45.33 0.62
CA GLY A 380 -23.55 45.06 1.84
C GLY A 380 -22.27 44.21 1.74
N ARG A 381 -21.59 44.09 0.59
CA ARG A 381 -20.16 43.63 0.51
C ARG A 381 -19.55 43.92 -0.88
N THR A 382 -18.28 44.34 -0.88
CA THR A 382 -17.61 45.11 -1.96
C THR A 382 -16.72 44.27 -2.90
N ASP A 383 -16.49 44.76 -4.15
CA ASP A 383 -15.48 44.27 -5.12
C ASP A 383 -14.09 44.00 -4.49
N GLY A 384 -13.74 44.79 -3.47
CA GLY A 384 -12.53 44.61 -2.69
C GLY A 384 -12.40 43.23 -1.99
N THR A 385 -13.49 42.60 -1.55
CA THR A 385 -13.45 41.28 -0.89
C THR A 385 -13.12 40.18 -1.90
N VAL A 386 -13.69 40.25 -3.11
CA VAL A 386 -13.41 39.30 -4.19
C VAL A 386 -11.95 39.41 -4.61
N ARG A 387 -11.43 40.63 -4.75
CA ARG A 387 -10.00 40.85 -5.05
C ARG A 387 -9.08 40.33 -3.94
N SER A 388 -9.47 40.49 -2.68
CA SER A 388 -8.72 39.93 -1.55
C SER A 388 -8.73 38.39 -1.54
N LEU A 389 -9.89 37.77 -1.81
CA LEU A 389 -9.99 36.31 -1.94
C LEU A 389 -9.16 35.76 -3.10
N LEU A 390 -9.15 36.45 -4.24
CA LEU A 390 -8.32 36.05 -5.37
C LEU A 390 -6.83 36.14 -5.05
N ALA A 391 -6.38 37.22 -4.40
CA ALA A 391 -5.00 37.32 -3.93
C ALA A 391 -4.65 36.24 -2.89
N PHE A 392 -5.59 35.89 -2.02
CA PHE A 392 -5.44 34.79 -1.06
C PHE A 392 -5.32 33.43 -1.75
N PHE A 393 -6.16 33.13 -2.74
CA PHE A 393 -6.09 31.88 -3.49
C PHE A 393 -4.84 31.79 -4.36
N ASP A 394 -4.43 32.90 -4.98
CA ASP A 394 -3.17 33.01 -5.69
C ASP A 394 -2.02 32.61 -4.74
N THR A 395 -2.00 33.11 -3.51
CA THR A 395 -0.87 32.91 -2.59
C THR A 395 -0.89 31.62 -1.75
N GLN A 396 -1.98 30.84 -1.74
CA GLN A 396 -2.13 29.71 -0.83
C GLN A 396 -1.06 28.61 -0.99
N HIS A 397 -0.36 28.50 -2.13
CA HIS A 397 0.54 27.37 -2.40
C HIS A 397 1.92 27.76 -2.94
N LEU A 398 2.31 29.03 -2.82
CA LEU A 398 3.58 29.56 -3.37
C LEU A 398 4.84 29.24 -2.53
N ALA A 399 4.74 28.41 -1.49
CA ALA A 399 5.94 27.96 -0.77
C ALA A 399 6.63 26.80 -1.54
N PRO A 400 7.96 26.84 -1.77
CA PRO A 400 8.71 25.89 -2.61
C PRO A 400 8.97 24.56 -1.88
N THR A 401 7.93 24.01 -1.24
CA THR A 401 8.07 22.97 -0.22
C THR A 401 8.09 21.55 -0.79
N PHE A 402 7.99 21.38 -2.11
CA PHE A 402 7.84 20.06 -2.76
C PHE A 402 8.71 19.88 -4.01
N GLY A 403 9.99 20.21 -3.90
CA GLY A 403 11.01 19.91 -4.91
C GLY A 403 11.58 21.16 -5.58
N ALA A 404 12.58 20.96 -6.45
CA ALA A 404 13.25 22.04 -7.18
C ALA A 404 12.39 22.63 -8.32
N GLU A 405 11.33 21.92 -8.74
CA GLU A 405 10.33 22.46 -9.65
C GLU A 405 8.98 22.63 -8.93
N PRO A 406 8.29 23.77 -9.12
CA PRO A 406 6.96 23.97 -8.58
C PRO A 406 5.94 23.13 -9.36
N TRP A 407 5.73 21.89 -8.89
CA TRP A 407 4.76 20.94 -9.48
C TRP A 407 3.29 21.42 -9.43
N GLN A 408 3.03 22.57 -8.81
CA GLN A 408 1.72 23.19 -8.68
C GLN A 408 1.55 24.48 -9.49
N GLN A 409 2.53 24.89 -10.31
CA GLN A 409 2.28 25.97 -11.28
C GLN A 409 1.25 25.46 -12.31
N PRO A 410 0.12 26.16 -12.46
CA PRO A 410 -0.01 27.62 -12.34
C PRO A 410 -0.86 28.10 -11.13
N GLN A 411 -0.64 27.62 -9.91
CA GLN A 411 -1.16 28.24 -8.69
C GLN A 411 -0.20 29.37 -8.28
N ALA A 412 -0.56 30.64 -8.49
CA ALA A 412 0.47 31.69 -8.50
C ALA A 412 0.44 32.73 -9.61
N SER A 413 -0.42 32.59 -10.61
CA SER A 413 -0.17 33.20 -11.92
C SER A 413 0.08 34.71 -11.87
N GLU A 414 -0.61 35.43 -10.97
CA GLU A 414 -0.48 36.88 -10.90
C GLU A 414 0.75 37.32 -10.10
N LEU A 415 0.99 36.74 -8.92
CA LEU A 415 2.16 37.08 -8.10
C LEU A 415 3.47 36.62 -8.75
N ALA A 416 3.51 35.41 -9.34
CA ALA A 416 4.72 34.90 -9.99
C ALA A 416 5.15 35.81 -11.16
N ALA A 417 4.20 36.17 -12.04
CA ALA A 417 4.48 37.07 -13.16
C ALA A 417 4.98 38.46 -12.69
N ARG A 418 4.51 38.94 -11.53
CA ARG A 418 4.96 40.22 -10.94
C ARG A 418 6.35 40.13 -10.32
N LEU A 419 6.69 39.02 -9.66
CA LEU A 419 8.02 38.79 -9.10
C LEU A 419 9.07 38.64 -10.21
N ASP A 420 8.76 37.94 -11.30
CA ASP A 420 9.68 37.80 -12.44
C ASP A 420 10.02 39.16 -13.05
N ARG A 421 9.01 40.03 -13.24
CA ARG A 421 9.23 41.41 -13.71
C ARG A 421 10.04 42.24 -12.72
N PHE A 422 9.81 42.07 -11.43
CA PHE A 422 10.58 42.74 -10.38
C PHE A 422 12.07 42.36 -10.44
N HIS A 423 12.40 41.06 -10.44
CA HIS A 423 13.78 40.60 -10.49
C HIS A 423 14.51 41.09 -11.75
N THR A 424 13.84 40.98 -12.91
CA THR A 424 14.39 41.46 -14.19
C THR A 424 14.71 42.95 -14.16
N ALA A 425 13.86 43.78 -13.54
CA ALA A 425 14.11 45.22 -13.42
C ALA A 425 15.15 45.57 -12.35
N TRP A 426 15.24 44.78 -11.29
CA TRP A 426 16.20 44.95 -10.20
C TRP A 426 17.63 44.68 -10.66
N GLU A 427 17.88 43.56 -11.34
CA GLU A 427 19.21 43.20 -11.87
C GLU A 427 19.72 44.18 -12.93
N ALA A 428 18.80 44.89 -13.60
CA ALA A 428 19.12 45.91 -14.58
C ALA A 428 19.42 47.30 -13.98
N GLY A 429 19.59 47.42 -12.65
CA GLY A 429 19.92 48.68 -11.98
C GLY A 429 18.77 49.70 -11.95
N ARG A 430 17.52 49.23 -12.01
CA ARG A 430 16.29 50.06 -11.99
C ARG A 430 15.43 49.78 -10.76
N GLU A 431 16.09 49.70 -9.61
CA GLU A 431 15.55 49.29 -8.32
C GLU A 431 14.29 50.08 -7.95
N ARG A 432 14.33 51.41 -8.08
CA ARG A 432 13.19 52.30 -7.74
C ARG A 432 11.96 52.11 -8.62
N ALA A 433 12.12 51.68 -9.86
CA ALA A 433 10.98 51.41 -10.75
C ALA A 433 10.37 50.03 -10.41
N ALA A 434 11.23 49.02 -10.20
CA ALA A 434 10.82 47.67 -9.81
C ALA A 434 9.99 47.68 -8.52
N LEU A 435 10.46 48.39 -7.49
CA LEU A 435 9.78 48.49 -6.19
C LEU A 435 8.40 49.17 -6.28
N ARG A 436 8.26 50.18 -7.17
CA ARG A 436 6.98 50.90 -7.35
C ARG A 436 5.90 50.03 -7.98
N GLU A 437 6.26 49.08 -8.86
CA GLU A 437 5.30 48.19 -9.52
C GLU A 437 4.80 47.07 -8.59
N LEU A 438 5.68 46.54 -7.72
CA LEU A 438 5.36 45.42 -6.84
C LEU A 438 4.58 45.83 -5.58
N ARG A 439 4.84 47.05 -5.07
CA ARG A 439 4.26 47.56 -3.82
C ARG A 439 2.72 47.59 -3.78
N PRO A 440 1.98 47.97 -4.84
CA PRO A 440 0.52 47.91 -4.83
C PRO A 440 -0.05 46.51 -4.60
N TYR A 441 0.62 45.46 -5.10
CA TYR A 441 0.18 44.08 -4.87
C TYR A 441 0.51 43.62 -3.45
N ALA A 442 1.70 43.98 -2.93
CA ALA A 442 2.06 43.75 -1.53
C ALA A 442 1.05 44.36 -0.55
N ARG A 443 0.58 45.59 -0.83
CA ARG A 443 -0.51 46.25 -0.09
C ARG A 443 -1.80 45.47 -0.09
N LEU A 444 -2.18 44.97 -1.26
CA LEU A 444 -3.40 44.16 -1.39
C LEU A 444 -3.29 42.88 -0.54
N LEU A 445 -2.14 42.22 -0.55
CA LEU A 445 -1.87 41.03 0.26
C LEU A 445 -1.89 41.33 1.76
N ALA A 446 -1.28 42.43 2.19
CA ALA A 446 -1.28 42.87 3.59
C ALA A 446 -2.71 43.14 4.12
N ALA A 447 -3.55 43.76 3.28
CA ALA A 447 -4.92 44.12 3.63
C ALA A 447 -5.94 42.98 3.41
N ALA A 448 -5.60 41.95 2.63
CA ALA A 448 -6.54 40.89 2.24
C ALA A 448 -7.12 40.10 3.43
N PRO A 449 -6.35 39.69 4.45
CA PRO A 449 -6.85 38.90 5.57
C PRO A 449 -8.00 39.54 6.33
N GLU A 450 -7.86 40.80 6.72
CA GLU A 450 -8.89 41.51 7.47
C GLU A 450 -10.15 41.70 6.63
N ARG A 451 -9.96 42.03 5.34
CA ARG A 451 -11.07 42.17 4.38
C ARG A 451 -11.81 40.86 4.14
N ILE A 452 -11.09 39.73 4.07
CA ILE A 452 -11.69 38.40 3.94
C ILE A 452 -12.48 38.05 5.20
N ARG A 453 -11.90 38.24 6.39
CA ARG A 453 -12.60 37.94 7.66
C ARG A 453 -13.88 38.74 7.83
N ALA A 454 -13.82 40.03 7.53
CA ALA A 454 -14.98 40.90 7.64
C ALA A 454 -16.01 40.64 6.52
N GLY A 455 -15.53 40.39 5.29
CA GLY A 455 -16.33 40.44 4.08
C GLY A 455 -16.87 39.11 3.55
N VAL A 456 -16.26 37.96 3.88
CA VAL A 456 -16.73 36.65 3.37
C VAL A 456 -18.03 36.23 4.04
N ALA A 457 -18.96 35.72 3.24
CA ALA A 457 -20.29 35.29 3.67
C ALA A 457 -20.21 33.97 4.46
N ASP A 458 -19.44 33.00 3.97
CA ASP A 458 -19.25 31.72 4.64
C ASP A 458 -18.31 31.85 5.85
N ARG A 459 -18.88 31.78 7.05
CA ARG A 459 -18.13 31.87 8.30
C ARG A 459 -17.30 30.61 8.58
N GLY A 460 -17.69 29.44 8.05
CA GLY A 460 -16.91 28.21 8.14
C GLY A 460 -15.59 28.34 7.37
N PHE A 461 -15.66 28.82 6.13
CA PHE A 461 -14.47 29.12 5.34
C PHE A 461 -13.50 30.09 6.04
N VAL A 462 -14.03 31.17 6.64
CA VAL A 462 -13.21 32.15 7.36
C VAL A 462 -12.52 31.51 8.57
N ALA A 463 -13.21 30.65 9.31
CA ALA A 463 -12.66 29.94 10.46
C ALA A 463 -11.59 28.93 10.04
N ASP A 464 -11.86 28.13 9.00
CA ASP A 464 -10.93 27.12 8.50
C ASP A 464 -9.69 27.75 7.85
N SER A 465 -9.87 28.90 7.20
CA SER A 465 -8.79 29.67 6.57
C SER A 465 -8.10 30.62 7.55
N ALA A 466 -8.53 30.72 8.81
CA ALA A 466 -8.02 31.71 9.75
C ALA A 466 -6.50 31.65 9.94
N PRO A 467 -5.85 30.46 10.10
CA PRO A 467 -4.39 30.39 10.24
C PRO A 467 -3.65 30.88 9.00
N TRP A 468 -4.21 30.63 7.81
CA TRP A 468 -3.63 31.11 6.55
C TRP A 468 -3.81 32.61 6.38
N LEU A 469 -4.96 33.15 6.77
CA LEU A 469 -5.20 34.59 6.78
C LEU A 469 -4.29 35.29 7.80
N ASP A 470 -4.00 34.69 8.95
CA ASP A 470 -3.07 35.23 9.94
C ASP A 470 -1.64 35.22 9.41
N ALA A 471 -1.22 34.11 8.81
CA ALA A 471 0.08 33.99 8.16
C ALA A 471 0.23 34.99 7.01
N LEU A 472 -0.78 35.13 6.16
CA LEU A 472 -0.80 36.12 5.07
C LEU A 472 -0.79 37.56 5.62
N SER A 473 -1.40 37.81 6.77
CA SER A 473 -1.40 39.13 7.41
C SER A 473 -0.01 39.50 7.92
N LEU A 474 0.69 38.53 8.52
CA LEU A 474 2.07 38.69 8.96
C LEU A 474 3.02 38.84 7.76
N TRP A 475 2.90 37.96 6.77
CA TRP A 475 3.77 37.96 5.59
C TRP A 475 3.53 39.19 4.71
N GLY A 476 2.29 39.53 4.42
CA GLY A 476 1.94 40.70 3.61
C GLY A 476 2.45 42.00 4.23
N ARG A 477 2.31 42.17 5.55
CA ARG A 477 2.86 43.34 6.27
C ARG A 477 4.39 43.33 6.31
N ALA A 478 5.02 42.19 6.58
CA ALA A 478 6.47 42.08 6.58
C ALA A 478 7.06 42.29 5.18
N PHE A 479 6.36 41.85 4.14
CA PHE A 479 6.76 42.06 2.75
C PHE A 479 6.62 43.52 2.35
N GLU A 480 5.50 44.17 2.68
CA GLU A 480 5.28 45.59 2.38
C GLU A 480 6.25 46.50 3.16
N HIS A 481 6.33 46.33 4.49
CA HIS A 481 6.98 47.28 5.39
C HIS A 481 8.37 46.86 5.89
N GLY A 482 8.71 45.58 5.80
CA GLY A 482 10.03 45.09 6.16
C GLY A 482 10.91 45.00 4.92
N VAL A 483 10.55 44.10 4.01
CA VAL A 483 11.38 43.75 2.85
C VAL A 483 11.42 44.90 1.83
N LEU A 484 10.27 45.38 1.37
CA LEU A 484 10.24 46.42 0.34
C LEU A 484 10.69 47.79 0.85
N ASP A 485 10.44 48.16 2.11
CA ASP A 485 10.94 49.42 2.69
C ASP A 485 12.46 49.37 2.93
N THR A 486 13.02 48.23 3.35
CA THR A 486 14.49 48.06 3.49
C THR A 486 15.19 48.13 2.14
N PHE A 487 14.66 47.47 1.11
CA PHE A 487 15.21 47.59 -0.25
C PHE A 487 15.10 49.01 -0.82
N ILE A 488 14.08 49.79 -0.44
CA ILE A 488 14.00 51.21 -0.79
C ILE A 488 15.11 52.02 -0.09
N ALA A 489 15.38 51.73 1.19
CA ALA A 489 16.43 52.39 1.97
C ALA A 489 17.84 52.04 1.46
N GLU A 490 18.11 50.76 1.17
CA GLU A 490 19.39 50.32 0.58
C GLU A 490 19.62 50.88 -0.82
N ALA A 491 18.57 50.96 -1.66
CA ALA A 491 18.64 51.64 -2.96
C ALA A 491 18.80 53.17 -2.83
N ALA A 492 18.61 53.74 -1.63
CA ALA A 492 18.87 55.14 -1.32
C ALA A 492 20.29 55.35 -0.72
N GLU A 493 20.79 54.43 0.12
CA GLU A 493 22.16 54.45 0.70
C GLU A 493 23.26 53.92 -0.24
N GLY A 494 22.94 53.01 -1.16
CA GLY A 494 23.82 52.54 -2.23
C GLY A 494 24.18 53.62 -3.27
N ALA A 495 23.47 54.76 -3.24
CA ALA A 495 23.91 55.99 -3.91
C ALA A 495 25.06 56.70 -3.17
N GLY A 496 25.36 56.29 -1.93
CA GLY A 496 26.35 56.90 -1.02
C GLY A 496 27.64 56.10 -0.80
N VAL A 497 27.72 54.81 -1.14
CA VAL A 497 28.99 54.06 -1.22
C VAL A 497 29.44 53.97 -2.68
N THR A 498 29.77 55.14 -3.23
CA THR A 498 30.82 55.25 -4.23
C THR A 498 31.93 56.10 -3.63
N LYS A 499 33.18 55.71 -3.91
CA LYS A 499 34.47 56.37 -3.63
C LYS A 499 35.13 55.89 -2.33
N THR A 500 36.38 55.42 -2.32
CA THR A 500 37.55 55.74 -3.16
C THR A 500 38.56 54.59 -3.16
N ALA A 501 39.19 54.40 -4.33
CA ALA A 501 40.51 53.80 -4.62
C ALA A 501 40.81 52.38 -4.12
#